data_AF-A0A812V1H1-F1
#
_entry.id   AF-A0A812V1H1-F1
#
_cell.length_a   1.000
_cell.length_b   1.000
_cell.length_c   1.000
_cell.angle_alpha   90.00
_cell.angle_beta   90.00
_cell.angle_gamma   90.00
#
_symmetry.space_group_name_H-M   'P 1'
#
loop_
_entity.id
_entity.type
_entity.pdbx_description
1 polymer ?
#
loop_
_entity_poly.entity_id
_entity_poly.type
_entity_poly.pdbx_seq_one_letter_code
_entity_poly.pdbx_strand_id
1 'polypeptide(L)'
;MELGAWVLFLCFAGILGEDIATIVPAEDDCAEWECSLKLHQLRAKKVDHLASGHALDDSETEDHDERFEGSELGAQSGSCRNSADMKVWRGGGKETFNPSLDHCARSCRFVGPWYAGLPCTRDCMQKKGYSRPCATCMAELVDCKREHCLSPCFNKDDDPECVHCTKSSCRHQMKLCSGLKIGGR
;
A
#
# COMPACT_ATOMS: atom_id res chain seq x y z
N MET A 1 -53.20 -29.96 -26.69
CA MET A 1 -52.38 -31.19 -26.66
C MET A 1 -51.27 -30.93 -27.67
N GLU A 2 -50.10 -30.50 -27.18
CA GLU A 2 -48.98 -31.39 -26.77
C GLU A 2 -48.24 -31.85 -28.04
N LEU A 3 -46.92 -31.68 -28.23
CA LEU A 3 -45.83 -31.48 -27.26
C LEU A 3 -44.87 -30.35 -27.68
N GLY A 4 -44.02 -29.89 -26.76
CA GLY A 4 -42.85 -29.06 -27.04
C GLY A 4 -41.51 -29.84 -27.03
N ALA A 5 -40.40 -29.11 -27.11
CA ALA A 5 -39.01 -29.57 -27.31
C ALA A 5 -38.68 -30.08 -28.74
N TRP A 6 -37.37 -30.09 -29.06
CA TRP A 6 -36.78 -30.31 -30.40
C TRP A 6 -37.21 -29.20 -31.40
N VAL A 7 -36.38 -28.23 -31.80
CA VAL A 7 -35.00 -28.33 -32.31
C VAL A 7 -34.10 -27.25 -31.70
N LEU A 8 -32.94 -27.66 -31.17
CA LEU A 8 -31.93 -26.76 -30.56
C LEU A 8 -30.56 -26.92 -31.27
N PHE A 9 -30.57 -27.15 -32.59
CA PHE A 9 -29.48 -27.89 -33.25
C PHE A 9 -29.16 -27.53 -34.72
N LEU A 10 -29.45 -26.32 -35.19
CA LEU A 10 -29.11 -25.88 -36.57
C LEU A 10 -28.49 -24.48 -36.62
N CYS A 11 -27.20 -24.38 -36.30
CA CYS A 11 -26.33 -23.24 -36.64
C CYS A 11 -24.83 -23.62 -36.66
N PHE A 12 -24.51 -24.89 -36.94
CA PHE A 12 -23.14 -25.37 -37.18
C PHE A 12 -22.99 -25.86 -38.63
N ALA A 13 -21.80 -25.67 -39.18
CA ALA A 13 -21.48 -25.64 -40.61
C ALA A 13 -22.16 -24.47 -41.38
N GLY A 14 -21.45 -23.58 -42.07
CA GLY A 14 -19.99 -23.41 -42.18
C GLY A 14 -19.58 -23.01 -43.59
N ILE A 15 -19.07 -21.79 -43.76
CA ILE A 15 -18.49 -21.29 -45.02
C ILE A 15 -17.18 -20.57 -44.68
N LEU A 16 -16.16 -20.79 -45.50
CA LEU A 16 -14.84 -20.16 -45.45
C LEU A 16 -14.72 -19.11 -46.57
N GLY A 17 -13.86 -18.11 -46.40
CA GLY A 17 -13.37 -17.27 -47.50
C GLY A 17 -13.51 -15.75 -47.30
N GLU A 18 -12.43 -15.07 -47.63
CA GLU A 18 -12.24 -13.63 -47.83
C GLU A 18 -13.25 -13.02 -48.84
N ASP A 19 -13.49 -11.70 -48.95
CA ASP A 19 -12.72 -10.51 -48.52
C ASP A 19 -13.62 -9.42 -47.88
N ILE A 20 -13.16 -8.77 -46.80
CA ILE A 20 -13.57 -7.40 -46.43
C ILE A 20 -12.33 -6.62 -45.93
N ALA A 21 -11.61 -5.99 -46.86
CA ALA A 21 -10.51 -5.09 -46.53
C ALA A 21 -11.00 -3.64 -46.40
N THR A 22 -11.25 -3.16 -45.17
CA THR A 22 -10.98 -1.78 -44.67
C THR A 22 -11.51 -1.58 -43.24
N ILE A 23 -10.85 -0.73 -42.44
CA ILE A 23 -11.20 -0.37 -41.04
C ILE A 23 -11.10 -1.59 -40.10
N VAL A 24 -9.98 -1.89 -39.41
CA VAL A 24 -9.04 -1.01 -38.69
C VAL A 24 -7.60 -1.57 -38.73
N PRO A 25 -6.57 -0.77 -39.08
CA PRO A 25 -5.17 -1.15 -38.85
C PRO A 25 -4.76 -0.78 -37.41
N ALA A 26 -4.63 -1.77 -36.54
CA ALA A 26 -4.07 -1.65 -35.19
C ALA A 26 -3.23 -2.89 -34.83
N GLU A 27 -2.49 -3.41 -35.82
CA GLU A 27 -1.55 -4.51 -35.69
C GLU A 27 -0.24 -4.01 -35.04
N ASP A 28 -0.26 -3.86 -33.71
CA ASP A 28 0.94 -3.71 -32.87
C ASP A 28 1.09 -5.02 -32.07
N ASP A 29 1.59 -6.08 -32.72
CA ASP A 29 1.81 -7.41 -32.13
C ASP A 29 2.96 -7.36 -31.11
N CYS A 30 2.64 -6.83 -29.94
CA CYS A 30 3.59 -6.55 -28.87
C CYS A 30 3.91 -7.84 -28.10
N ALA A 31 4.89 -8.59 -28.61
CA ALA A 31 5.53 -9.68 -27.88
C ALA A 31 5.89 -9.25 -26.44
N GLU A 32 5.81 -10.20 -25.51
CA GLU A 32 5.56 -10.04 -24.06
C GLU A 32 6.48 -9.07 -23.27
N TRP A 33 7.56 -8.58 -23.86
CA TRP A 33 8.65 -7.87 -23.19
C TRP A 33 8.77 -6.36 -23.50
N GLU A 34 8.26 -5.83 -24.63
CA GLU A 34 8.50 -4.42 -25.00
C GLU A 34 7.43 -3.40 -24.53
N CYS A 35 6.21 -3.86 -24.21
CA CYS A 35 5.10 -2.94 -23.92
C CYS A 35 5.26 -2.13 -22.60
N SER A 36 6.20 -2.53 -21.74
CA SER A 36 6.51 -1.84 -20.47
C SER A 36 7.10 -0.44 -20.67
N LEU A 37 7.94 -0.25 -21.70
CA LEU A 37 8.75 0.97 -21.85
C LEU A 37 7.90 2.22 -22.13
N LYS A 38 6.86 2.09 -22.97
CA LYS A 38 5.91 3.19 -23.27
C LYS A 38 5.15 3.67 -22.02
N LEU A 39 4.83 2.77 -21.07
CA LEU A 39 4.14 3.14 -19.82
C LEU A 39 5.03 3.94 -18.87
N HIS A 40 6.32 3.59 -18.77
CA HIS A 40 7.28 4.35 -17.98
C HIS A 40 7.52 5.76 -18.53
N GLN A 41 7.62 5.92 -19.85
CA GLN A 41 7.77 7.24 -20.49
C GLN A 41 6.57 8.17 -20.23
N LEU A 42 5.33 7.65 -20.29
CA LEU A 42 4.13 8.42 -19.97
C LEU A 42 3.98 8.73 -18.47
N ARG A 43 4.52 7.89 -17.57
CA ARG A 43 4.56 8.16 -16.12
C ARG A 43 5.58 9.26 -15.77
N ALA A 44 6.74 9.29 -16.44
CA ALA A 44 7.73 10.34 -16.26
C ALA A 44 7.21 11.72 -16.73
N LYS A 45 6.64 11.81 -17.94
CA LYS A 45 6.19 13.06 -18.59
C LYS A 45 4.99 13.77 -17.92
N LYS A 46 4.63 13.38 -16.69
CA LYS A 46 3.61 14.04 -15.86
C LYS A 46 4.22 14.77 -14.64
N VAL A 47 5.50 14.57 -14.35
CA VAL A 47 6.18 15.17 -13.18
C VAL A 47 6.53 16.65 -13.41
N ASP A 48 6.89 17.01 -14.66
CA ASP A 48 7.49 18.30 -15.02
C ASP A 48 6.56 19.53 -14.91
N HIS A 49 5.28 19.35 -14.59
CA HIS A 49 4.27 20.43 -14.55
C HIS A 49 3.74 20.79 -13.14
N LEU A 50 4.35 20.28 -12.06
CA LEU A 50 4.00 20.70 -10.69
C LEU A 50 5.19 21.04 -9.79
N ALA A 51 6.32 21.41 -10.38
CA ALA A 51 7.49 21.95 -9.68
C ALA A 51 7.71 23.43 -10.06
N SER A 52 7.11 24.35 -9.29
CA SER A 52 7.39 25.79 -9.40
C SER A 52 7.44 26.38 -7.98
N GLY A 53 8.65 26.66 -7.48
CA GLY A 53 8.84 26.98 -6.07
C GLY A 53 10.27 27.30 -5.65
N HIS A 54 10.78 28.47 -6.07
CA HIS A 54 12.09 29.03 -5.74
C HIS A 54 13.33 28.29 -6.28
N ALA A 55 14.48 28.95 -6.19
CA ALA A 55 15.63 28.76 -7.07
C ALA A 55 16.97 28.72 -6.32
N LEU A 56 17.89 27.95 -6.90
CA LEU A 56 19.36 28.14 -6.99
C LEU A 56 20.10 28.82 -5.83
N ASP A 57 20.99 28.05 -5.21
CA ASP A 57 22.39 28.46 -5.02
C ASP A 57 23.27 27.21 -5.21
N ASP A 58 24.35 27.31 -5.98
CA ASP A 58 25.12 26.16 -6.48
C ASP A 58 26.47 26.03 -5.76
N SER A 59 26.80 24.83 -5.24
CA SER A 59 28.20 24.45 -4.97
C SER A 59 28.42 22.93 -5.03
N GLU A 60 29.44 22.57 -5.82
CA GLU A 60 30.04 21.23 -5.97
C GLU A 60 30.84 20.85 -4.68
N THR A 61 31.21 19.60 -4.35
CA THR A 61 31.29 18.33 -5.09
C THR A 61 31.32 17.12 -4.11
N GLU A 62 31.64 15.91 -4.63
CA GLU A 62 32.24 14.74 -3.93
C GLU A 62 31.30 13.62 -3.41
N ASP A 63 31.03 12.68 -4.34
CA ASP A 63 31.36 11.24 -4.24
C ASP A 63 30.83 10.40 -3.05
N HIS A 64 29.73 9.66 -3.30
CA HIS A 64 29.31 8.50 -2.49
C HIS A 64 28.64 7.40 -3.34
N ASP A 65 29.01 6.14 -3.07
CA ASP A 65 28.67 4.95 -3.87
C ASP A 65 27.18 4.71 -4.15
N GLU A 66 26.89 4.14 -5.33
CA GLU A 66 25.56 3.67 -5.71
C GLU A 66 25.04 2.57 -4.78
N ARG A 67 23.89 2.80 -4.11
CA ARG A 67 23.20 1.74 -3.37
C ARG A 67 21.68 1.77 -3.50
N PHE A 68 21.20 1.15 -4.58
CA PHE A 68 19.95 0.38 -4.65
C PHE A 68 18.71 1.03 -3.99
N GLU A 69 17.96 1.82 -4.76
CA GLU A 69 16.68 2.41 -4.33
C GLU A 69 15.55 1.37 -4.15
N GLY A 70 15.63 0.61 -3.07
CA GLY A 70 14.55 -0.24 -2.60
C GLY A 70 13.42 0.57 -1.95
N SER A 71 12.54 1.15 -2.76
CA SER A 71 11.21 1.71 -2.39
C SER A 71 11.18 2.61 -1.15
N GLU A 72 11.13 3.93 -1.32
CA GLU A 72 11.11 4.99 -0.29
C GLU A 72 10.35 4.67 1.03
N LEU A 73 11.00 3.96 1.94
CA LEU A 73 10.76 4.10 3.37
C LEU A 73 11.39 5.44 3.78
N GLY A 74 10.65 6.53 3.55
CA GLY A 74 11.03 7.91 3.88
C GLY A 74 11.25 8.08 5.38
N ALA A 75 12.40 7.62 5.87
CA ALA A 75 12.66 7.33 7.26
C ALA A 75 12.92 8.59 8.11
N GLN A 76 11.87 9.39 8.31
CA GLN A 76 11.80 10.40 9.37
C GLN A 76 11.76 9.69 10.74
N SER A 77 12.92 9.18 11.14
CA SER A 77 13.08 8.38 12.34
C SER A 77 12.71 9.21 13.58
N GLY A 78 11.82 8.67 14.40
CA GLY A 78 11.26 9.45 15.51
C GLY A 78 10.09 10.36 15.15
N SER A 79 9.33 10.09 14.10
CA SER A 79 8.15 10.87 13.69
C SER A 79 7.14 11.14 14.82
N CYS A 80 7.00 10.22 15.79
CA CYS A 80 6.12 10.38 16.97
C CYS A 80 6.79 11.06 18.17
N ARG A 81 7.99 11.65 18.02
CA ARG A 81 8.75 12.25 19.14
C ARG A 81 8.54 13.74 19.33
N ASN A 82 7.75 14.39 18.47
CA ASN A 82 7.38 15.80 18.65
C ASN A 82 6.45 15.99 19.88
N SER A 83 6.27 17.26 20.29
CA SER A 83 5.55 17.61 21.52
C SER A 83 4.07 17.15 21.53
N ALA A 84 3.39 17.19 20.37
CA ALA A 84 1.98 16.80 20.28
C ALA A 84 1.81 15.28 20.44
N ASP A 85 2.57 14.49 19.68
CA ASP A 85 2.54 13.03 19.77
C ASP A 85 2.98 12.53 21.14
N MET A 86 4.04 13.12 21.71
CA MET A 86 4.51 12.76 23.04
C MET A 86 3.53 13.16 24.15
N LYS A 87 2.67 14.17 23.95
CA LYS A 87 1.57 14.51 24.88
C LYS A 87 0.48 13.43 24.86
N VAL A 88 0.05 12.98 23.68
CA VAL A 88 -0.93 11.89 23.54
C VAL A 88 -0.35 10.58 24.09
N TRP A 89 0.88 10.23 23.68
CA TRP A 89 1.57 9.01 24.11
C TRP A 89 1.72 8.90 25.63
N ARG A 90 2.11 10.00 26.30
CA ARG A 90 2.24 10.06 27.77
C ARG A 90 0.91 10.19 28.50
N GLY A 91 -0.13 10.69 27.85
CA GLY A 91 -1.48 10.89 28.40
C GLY A 91 -2.37 9.64 28.37
N GLY A 92 -1.80 8.43 28.42
CA GLY A 92 -2.52 7.15 28.29
C GLY A 92 -2.51 6.55 26.87
N GLY A 93 -1.94 7.26 25.88
CA GLY A 93 -1.82 6.77 24.50
C GLY A 93 -0.92 5.54 24.37
N LYS A 94 0.07 5.38 25.25
CA LYS A 94 0.95 4.20 25.35
C LYS A 94 0.19 2.95 25.81
N GLU A 95 -0.61 3.09 26.86
CA GLU A 95 -1.37 2.01 27.49
C GLU A 95 -2.53 1.56 26.58
N THR A 96 -3.15 2.53 25.90
CA THR A 96 -4.23 2.29 24.94
C THR A 96 -3.76 2.09 23.50
N PHE A 97 -2.45 1.99 23.24
CA PHE A 97 -1.87 1.92 21.89
C PHE A 97 -2.38 0.71 21.10
N ASN A 98 -2.05 -0.51 21.55
CA ASN A 98 -2.43 -1.74 20.87
C ASN A 98 -3.96 -1.80 20.64
N PRO A 99 -4.87 -1.64 21.64
CA PRO A 99 -6.30 -1.71 21.38
C PRO A 99 -6.84 -0.57 20.49
N SER A 100 -6.23 0.61 20.50
CA SER A 100 -6.60 1.68 19.54
C SER A 100 -6.19 1.33 18.11
N LEU A 101 -4.99 0.75 17.95
CA LEU A 101 -4.47 0.33 16.66
C LEU A 101 -5.26 -0.85 16.09
N ASP A 102 -5.54 -1.86 16.91
CA ASP A 102 -6.34 -3.03 16.54
C ASP A 102 -7.77 -2.62 16.17
N HIS A 103 -8.37 -1.65 16.88
CA HIS A 103 -9.65 -1.04 16.52
C HIS A 103 -9.60 -0.34 15.16
N CYS A 104 -8.60 0.52 14.92
CA CYS A 104 -8.42 1.19 13.63
C CYS A 104 -8.23 0.17 12.49
N ALA A 105 -7.31 -0.79 12.64
CA ALA A 105 -7.05 -1.85 11.67
C ALA A 105 -8.32 -2.66 11.34
N ARG A 106 -9.06 -3.11 12.36
CA ARG A 106 -10.31 -3.86 12.18
C ARG A 106 -11.42 -3.02 11.52
N SER A 107 -11.49 -1.71 11.80
CA SER A 107 -12.44 -0.80 11.13
C SER A 107 -12.10 -0.56 9.66
N CYS A 108 -10.81 -0.54 9.32
CA CYS A 108 -10.31 -0.27 7.98
C CYS A 108 -10.21 -1.52 7.10
N ARG A 109 -10.30 -2.73 7.68
CA ARG A 109 -10.19 -4.03 6.97
C ARG A 109 -11.22 -4.25 5.85
N PHE A 110 -12.31 -3.49 5.81
CA PHE A 110 -13.32 -3.54 4.76
C PHE A 110 -13.31 -2.30 3.83
N VAL A 111 -12.37 -1.38 4.00
CA VAL A 111 -12.31 -0.11 3.27
C VAL A 111 -11.44 -0.27 2.02
N GLY A 112 -12.06 -0.77 0.94
CA GLY A 112 -11.45 -0.88 -0.38
C GLY A 112 -10.59 -2.14 -0.58
N PRO A 113 -9.81 -2.21 -1.68
CA PRO A 113 -8.82 -3.26 -1.86
C PRO A 113 -7.76 -3.17 -0.76
N TRP A 114 -7.22 -4.31 -0.35
CA TRP A 114 -6.20 -4.51 0.71
C TRP A 114 -5.25 -3.31 0.93
N TYR A 115 -4.51 -2.85 -0.10
CA TYR A 115 -3.56 -1.73 0.01
C TYR A 115 -4.16 -0.38 0.50
N ALA A 116 -5.48 -0.21 0.51
CA ALA A 116 -6.17 0.96 1.05
C ALA A 116 -6.28 0.98 2.60
N GLY A 117 -5.81 -0.07 3.29
CA GLY A 117 -5.77 -0.13 4.75
C GLY A 117 -4.92 0.97 5.39
N LEU A 118 -3.82 1.37 4.75
CA LEU A 118 -2.87 2.37 5.26
C LEU A 118 -3.50 3.76 5.45
N PRO A 119 -4.06 4.44 4.41
CA PRO A 119 -4.65 5.77 4.59
C PRO A 119 -5.80 5.78 5.59
N CYS A 120 -6.66 4.75 5.59
CA CYS A 120 -7.75 4.64 6.57
C CYS A 120 -7.21 4.52 8.00
N THR A 121 -6.21 3.67 8.24
CA THR A 121 -5.61 3.46 9.57
C THR A 121 -4.90 4.72 10.05
N ARG A 122 -4.14 5.39 9.17
CA ARG A 122 -3.49 6.68 9.42
C ARG A 122 -4.50 7.76 9.80
N ASP A 123 -5.64 7.83 9.12
CA ASP A 123 -6.66 8.84 9.39
C ASP A 123 -7.50 8.51 10.65
N CYS A 124 -7.60 7.22 11.01
CA CYS A 124 -8.11 6.78 12.31
C CYS A 124 -7.17 7.14 13.47
N MET A 125 -5.85 6.96 13.31
CA MET A 125 -4.87 7.33 14.34
C MET A 125 -4.67 8.85 14.47
N GLN A 126 -4.80 9.63 13.39
CA GLN A 126 -4.90 11.11 13.51
C GLN A 126 -6.11 11.55 14.34
N LYS A 127 -7.27 10.89 14.21
CA LYS A 127 -8.44 11.14 15.07
C LYS A 127 -8.23 10.76 16.55
N LYS A 128 -7.16 10.01 16.89
CA LYS A 128 -6.71 9.78 18.27
C LYS A 128 -5.78 10.88 18.80
N GLY A 129 -5.49 11.91 17.99
CA GLY A 129 -4.65 13.06 18.34
C GLY A 129 -3.19 12.98 17.90
N TYR A 130 -2.80 11.91 17.20
CA TYR A 130 -1.44 11.79 16.66
C TYR A 130 -1.24 12.65 15.41
N SER A 131 -0.02 13.13 15.18
CA SER A 131 0.38 13.83 13.97
C SER A 131 0.30 12.91 12.75
N ARG A 132 0.13 13.49 11.56
CA ARG A 132 0.07 12.74 10.30
C ARG A 132 1.28 11.80 10.06
N PRO A 133 2.56 12.22 10.21
CA PRO A 133 3.68 11.29 10.03
C PRO A 133 3.74 10.21 11.11
N CYS A 134 3.43 10.53 12.37
CA CYS A 134 3.35 9.53 13.43
C CYS A 134 2.26 8.48 13.16
N ALA A 135 1.10 8.92 12.71
CA ALA A 135 0.00 8.06 12.32
C ALA A 135 0.32 7.21 11.06
N THR A 136 1.21 7.67 10.18
CA THR A 136 1.72 6.86 9.06
C THR A 136 2.55 5.69 9.57
N CYS A 137 3.53 5.91 10.47
CA CYS A 137 4.29 4.81 11.10
C CYS A 137 3.39 3.75 11.77
N MET A 138 2.28 4.21 12.36
CA MET A 138 1.29 3.33 12.99
C MET A 138 0.49 2.53 11.96
N ALA A 139 0.16 3.12 10.81
CA ALA A 139 -0.48 2.43 9.69
C ALA A 139 0.46 1.41 9.02
N GLU A 140 1.75 1.76 8.83
CA GLU A 140 2.79 0.84 8.34
C GLU A 140 2.96 -0.39 9.23
N LEU A 141 2.81 -0.26 10.55
CA LEU A 141 2.78 -1.42 11.46
C LEU A 141 1.57 -2.34 11.19
N VAL A 142 0.41 -1.80 10.83
CA VAL A 142 -0.78 -2.59 10.48
C VAL A 142 -0.62 -3.28 9.13
N ASP A 143 -0.04 -2.58 8.15
CA ASP A 143 0.29 -3.14 6.85
C ASP A 143 1.36 -4.25 6.97
N CYS A 144 2.43 -4.05 7.74
CA CYS A 144 3.36 -5.13 8.05
C CYS A 144 2.68 -6.31 8.78
N LYS A 145 1.73 -6.05 9.72
CA LYS A 145 0.98 -7.11 10.41
C LYS A 145 0.20 -8.00 9.44
N ARG A 146 -0.52 -7.48 8.44
CA ARG A 146 -1.20 -8.35 7.45
C ARG A 146 -0.27 -8.88 6.35
N GLU A 147 0.86 -8.23 6.05
CA GLU A 147 1.80 -8.77 5.03
C GLU A 147 2.58 -9.98 5.54
N HIS A 148 3.10 -9.91 6.77
CA HIS A 148 3.95 -10.98 7.32
C HIS A 148 3.23 -11.87 8.34
N CYS A 149 2.18 -11.38 9.01
CA CYS A 149 1.57 -12.05 10.16
C CYS A 149 0.07 -12.32 10.02
N LEU A 150 -0.55 -12.14 8.84
CA LEU A 150 -2.00 -12.36 8.68
C LEU A 150 -2.42 -13.77 9.07
N SER A 151 -1.64 -14.81 8.73
CA SER A 151 -1.98 -16.20 9.04
C SER A 151 -2.20 -16.44 10.55
N PRO A 152 -1.21 -16.20 11.45
CA PRO A 152 -1.43 -16.34 12.89
C PRO A 152 -2.38 -15.27 13.47
N CYS A 153 -2.40 -14.04 12.94
CA CYS A 153 -3.25 -12.97 13.44
C CYS A 153 -4.72 -13.03 12.99
N PHE A 154 -5.09 -13.88 12.01
CA PHE A 154 -6.40 -13.86 11.35
C PHE A 154 -7.58 -13.99 12.33
N ASN A 155 -7.43 -14.89 13.31
CA ASN A 155 -8.47 -15.22 14.28
C ASN A 155 -8.42 -14.34 15.54
N LYS A 156 -7.22 -14.01 16.03
CA LYS A 156 -6.99 -13.26 17.28
C LYS A 156 -5.68 -12.47 17.20
N ASP A 157 -5.75 -11.15 17.39
CA ASP A 157 -4.56 -10.30 17.55
C ASP A 157 -3.76 -10.62 18.84
N ASP A 158 -4.40 -11.28 19.83
CA ASP A 158 -3.83 -11.67 21.12
C ASP A 158 -3.19 -13.07 21.13
N ASP A 159 -3.15 -13.76 19.98
CA ASP A 159 -2.55 -15.09 19.91
C ASP A 159 -1.01 -15.03 20.09
N PRO A 160 -0.38 -15.93 20.87
CA PRO A 160 1.07 -15.93 21.05
C PRO A 160 1.87 -15.99 19.73
N GLU A 161 1.37 -16.64 18.67
CA GLU A 161 2.04 -16.65 17.37
C GLU A 161 1.90 -15.29 16.66
N CYS A 162 0.74 -14.65 16.75
CA CYS A 162 0.52 -13.30 16.22
C CYS A 162 1.39 -12.26 16.93
N VAL A 163 1.46 -12.33 18.26
CA VAL A 163 2.33 -11.52 19.12
C VAL A 163 3.80 -11.73 18.76
N HIS A 164 4.22 -12.99 18.58
CA HIS A 164 5.60 -13.32 18.21
C HIS A 164 5.95 -12.76 16.83
N CYS A 165 5.16 -13.05 15.81
CA CYS A 165 5.41 -12.58 14.44
C CYS A 165 5.42 -11.03 14.37
N THR A 166 4.45 -10.37 15.01
CA THR A 166 4.43 -8.90 15.10
C THR A 166 5.72 -8.37 15.74
N LYS A 167 6.21 -9.05 16.80
CA LYS A 167 7.43 -8.70 17.55
C LYS A 167 8.72 -8.94 16.77
N SER A 168 8.83 -10.03 16.00
CA SER A 168 10.01 -10.31 15.16
C SER A 168 10.08 -9.40 13.95
N SER A 169 8.96 -9.26 13.22
CA SER A 169 8.98 -8.73 11.86
C SER A 169 8.65 -7.22 11.81
N CYS A 170 7.66 -6.77 12.59
CA CYS A 170 7.08 -5.44 12.40
C CYS A 170 7.44 -4.41 13.49
N ARG A 171 7.71 -4.84 14.73
CA ARG A 171 8.08 -3.91 15.81
C ARG A 171 9.41 -3.18 15.56
N HIS A 172 10.30 -3.71 14.73
CA HIS A 172 11.53 -3.02 14.35
C HIS A 172 11.25 -1.77 13.52
N GLN A 173 10.51 -1.91 12.40
CA GLN A 173 10.14 -0.80 11.52
C GLN A 173 9.32 0.28 12.27
N MET A 174 8.33 -0.14 13.06
CA MET A 174 7.58 0.79 13.93
C MET A 174 8.52 1.57 14.86
N LYS A 175 9.48 0.91 15.52
CA LYS A 175 10.42 1.57 16.44
C LYS A 175 11.33 2.56 15.69
N LEU A 176 11.77 2.26 14.47
CA LEU A 176 12.57 3.18 13.65
C LEU A 176 11.74 4.41 13.24
N CYS A 177 10.62 4.20 12.54
CA CYS A 177 9.76 5.29 12.05
C CYS A 177 9.23 6.15 13.20
N SER A 178 8.56 5.55 14.19
CA SER A 178 7.94 6.31 15.28
C SER A 178 8.92 6.84 16.34
N GLY A 179 10.04 6.14 16.57
CA GLY A 179 10.92 6.35 17.73
C GLY A 179 10.30 5.95 19.08
N LEU A 180 9.18 5.20 19.07
CA LEU A 180 8.47 4.70 20.25
C LEU A 180 8.86 3.25 20.59
N LYS A 181 8.91 2.93 21.88
CA LYS A 181 9.02 1.55 22.38
C LYS A 181 7.61 1.04 22.73
N ILE A 182 6.97 0.35 21.79
CA ILE A 182 5.61 -0.18 21.98
C ILE A 182 5.62 -1.48 22.81
N GLY A 183 4.78 -1.53 23.85
CA GLY A 183 4.77 -2.61 24.84
C GLY A 183 4.18 -3.93 24.33
N GLY A 184 4.57 -5.03 24.97
CA GLY A 184 3.91 -6.32 24.77
C GLY A 184 2.51 -6.30 25.39
N ARG A 185 1.48 -6.41 24.54
CA ARG A 185 0.81 -7.71 24.47
C ARG A 185 1.73 -8.58 23.61
#